data_AF-A0A1Q3P5J6-F1
#
_entry.id   AF-A0A1Q3P5J6-F1
#
_cell.length_a   1.000
_cell.length_b   1.000
_cell.length_c   1.000
_cell.angle_alpha   90.00
_cell.angle_beta   90.00
_cell.angle_gamma   90.00
#
_symmetry.space_group_name_H-M   'P 1'
#
loop_
_entity.id
_entity.type
_entity.pdbx_description
1 polymer ?
#
loop_
_entity_poly.entity_id
_entity_poly.type
_entity_poly.pdbx_seq_one_letter_code
_entity_poly.pdbx_strand_id
1 'polypeptide(L)' 'MAFTKPYFTGFEYHSTEICKFLQTYSTFTLMLTNGMIIHYQPEEVLDFQSWLNHHQIEDIRVSIRNNNPAVVAQR' A
#
# COMPACT_ATOMS: atom_id res chain seq x y z
N MET A 1 15.08 0.83 -11.79
CA MET A 1 15.10 -0.64 -11.59
C MET A 1 13.67 -1.14 -11.76
N ALA A 2 13.45 -2.18 -12.56
CA ALA A 2 12.09 -2.65 -12.86
C ALA A 2 11.51 -3.39 -11.66
N PHE A 3 10.46 -2.85 -11.04
CA PHE A 3 9.76 -3.43 -9.89
C PHE A 3 8.83 -4.60 -10.27
N THR A 4 9.20 -5.40 -11.28
CA THR A 4 8.40 -6.54 -11.76
C THR A 4 8.40 -7.74 -10.81
N LYS A 5 9.14 -7.65 -9.70
CA LYS A 5 9.21 -8.74 -8.72
C LYS A 5 7.93 -8.78 -7.88
N PRO A 6 7.27 -9.94 -7.80
CA PRO A 6 6.04 -10.10 -7.04
C PRO A 6 6.23 -10.13 -5.51
N TYR A 7 7.47 -10.29 -5.04
CA TYR A 7 7.84 -10.25 -3.63
C TYR A 7 8.78 -9.08 -3.38
N PHE A 8 8.63 -8.45 -2.22
CA PHE A 8 9.60 -7.50 -1.69
C PHE A 8 10.62 -8.24 -0.81
N THR A 9 11.89 -7.81 -0.86
CA THR A 9 12.95 -8.49 -0.11
C THR A 9 12.72 -8.36 1.39
N GLY A 10 12.72 -9.48 2.12
CA GLY A 10 12.47 -9.48 3.56
C GLY A 10 11.00 -9.29 3.95
N PHE A 11 10.08 -9.41 3.00
CA PHE A 11 8.64 -9.39 3.24
C PHE A 11 8.01 -10.71 2.79
N GLU A 12 7.12 -11.24 3.62
CA GLU A 12 6.62 -12.62 3.50
C GLU A 12 5.54 -12.80 2.44
N TYR A 13 4.77 -11.74 2.15
CA TYR A 13 3.59 -11.83 1.30
C TYR A 13 3.84 -11.35 -0.13
N HIS A 14 3.18 -12.01 -1.08
CA HIS A 14 3.16 -11.62 -2.48
C HIS A 14 2.32 -10.36 -2.69
N SER A 15 2.63 -9.53 -3.69
CA SER A 15 1.88 -8.29 -3.97
C SER A 15 0.38 -8.51 -4.14
N THR A 16 0.00 -9.59 -4.83
CA THR A 16 -1.41 -9.98 -5.05
C THR A 16 -2.15 -10.45 -3.80
N GLU A 17 -1.44 -10.70 -2.70
CA GLU A 17 -2.06 -11.06 -1.42
C GLU A 17 -2.44 -9.81 -0.61
N ILE A 18 -2.03 -8.62 -1.04
CA ILE A 18 -2.34 -7.36 -0.37
C ILE A 18 -3.47 -6.65 -1.14
N CYS A 19 -4.54 -6.31 -0.44
CA CYS A 19 -5.63 -5.52 -1.03
C CYS A 19 -5.36 -4.02 -0.97
N LYS A 20 -4.99 -3.54 0.21
CA LYS A 20 -4.86 -2.11 0.50
C LYS A 20 -3.93 -1.88 1.66
N PHE A 21 -3.34 -0.69 1.71
CA PHE A 21 -2.41 -0.30 2.75
C PHE A 21 -2.75 1.07 3.35
N LEU A 22 -2.21 1.29 4.53
CA LEU A 22 -2.18 2.58 5.21
C LEU A 22 -0.78 2.78 5.79
N GLN A 23 -0.08 3.83 5.35
CA GLN A 23 1.21 4.18 5.92
C GLN A 23 1.04 5.19 7.06
N THR A 24 1.72 4.95 8.18
CA THR A 24 1.87 5.90 9.29
C THR A 24 3.34 5.95 9.71
N TYR A 25 4.01 7.07 9.41
CA TYR A 25 5.47 7.18 9.53
C TYR A 25 6.21 6.05 8.80
N SER A 26 7.00 5.25 9.51
CA SER A 26 7.75 4.10 8.98
C SER A 26 6.97 2.78 9.00
N THR A 27 5.74 2.77 9.53
CA THR A 27 4.94 1.55 9.66
C THR A 27 3.84 1.52 8.62
N PHE A 28 3.67 0.36 7.99
CA PHE A 28 2.59 0.06 7.06
C PHE A 28 1.60 -0.90 7.72
N THR A 29 0.33 -0.53 7.71
CA THR A 29 -0.77 -1.43 8.02
C THR A 29 -1.30 -1.97 6.70
N LEU A 30 -1.24 -3.29 6.50
CA LEU A 30 -1.64 -3.96 5.27
C LEU A 30 -2.86 -4.82 5.55
N MET A 31 -3.88 -4.70 4.69
CA MET A 31 -5.00 -5.65 4.67
C MET A 31 -4.73 -6.68 3.59
N LEU A 32 -4.68 -7.95 3.98
CA LEU A 32 -4.50 -9.07 3.08
C LEU A 32 -5.84 -9.53 2.49
N THR A 33 -5.78 -10.26 1.37
CA THR A 33 -6.95 -10.81 0.67
C THR A 33 -7.74 -11.82 1.51
N ASN A 34 -7.08 -12.49 2.45
CA ASN A 34 -7.71 -13.38 3.42
C ASN A 34 -8.41 -12.65 4.58
N GLY A 35 -8.42 -11.31 4.57
CA GLY A 35 -9.02 -10.47 5.60
C GLY A 35 -8.13 -10.21 6.82
N MET A 36 -6.93 -10.79 6.89
CA MET A 36 -5.98 -10.48 7.95
C MET A 36 -5.42 -9.07 7.81
N ILE A 37 -5.15 -8.44 8.94
CA ILE A 37 -4.47 -7.13 9.01
C ILE A 37 -3.13 -7.35 9.67
N ILE A 38 -2.07 -6.90 9.01
CA ILE A 38 -0.70 -7.00 9.52
C ILE A 38 -0.06 -5.62 9.60
N HIS A 39 0.88 -5.48 10.52
CA HIS A 39 1.76 -4.32 10.62
C HIS A 39 3.16 -4.72 10.16
N TYR A 40 3.73 -3.93 9.27
CA TYR A 40 5.06 -4.17 8.73
C TYR A 40 5.88 -2.88 8.76
N GLN A 41 7.13 -2.99 9.20
CA GLN A 41 8.07 -1.89 9.23
C GLN A 41 9.30 -2.28 8.39
N PRO A 42 9.32 -1.90 7.10
CA PRO A 42 10.48 -2.14 6.25
C PRO A 42 11.67 -1.30 6.69
N GLU A 43 12.89 -1.81 6.45
CA GLU A 43 14.11 -1.01 6.56
C GLU A 43 14.12 0.11 5.52
N GLU A 44 13.81 -0.21 4.27
CA GLU A 44 13.74 0.73 3.14
C GLU A 44 12.29 1.18 2.89
N VAL A 45 11.82 2.14 3.69
CA VAL A 45 10.43 2.65 3.67
C VAL A 45 9.99 3.16 2.30
N LEU A 46 10.85 3.93 1.62
CA LEU A 46 10.53 4.54 0.32
C LEU A 46 10.45 3.50 -0.81
N ASP A 47 11.31 2.48 -0.76
CA ASP A 47 11.31 1.40 -1.75
C ASP A 47 10.09 0.50 -1.57
N PHE A 48 9.71 0.19 -0.32
CA PHE A 48 8.51 -0.58 -0.03
C PHE A 48 7.25 0.15 -0.50
N GLN A 49 7.14 1.46 -0.23
CA GLN A 49 6.03 2.27 -0.72
C GLN A 49 5.99 2.30 -2.26
N SER A 50 7.14 2.48 -2.90
CA SER A 50 7.24 2.47 -4.37
C SER A 50 6.82 1.13 -4.96
N TRP A 51 7.17 0.02 -4.31
CA TRP A 51 6.75 -1.32 -4.70
C TRP A 51 5.23 -1.51 -4.58
N LEU A 52 4.61 -1.08 -3.47
CA LEU A 52 3.16 -1.13 -3.29
C LEU A 52 2.43 -0.37 -4.40
N ASN A 53 2.90 0.85 -4.69
CA ASN A 53 2.34 1.70 -5.75
C ASN A 53 2.54 1.09 -7.14
N HIS A 54 3.69 0.47 -7.40
CA HIS A 54 3.97 -0.20 -8.67
C HIS A 54 3.00 -1.35 -8.94
N HIS A 55 2.67 -2.12 -7.90
CA HIS A 55 1.69 -3.21 -7.96
C HIS A 55 0.23 -2.72 -7.82
N GLN A 56 0.01 -1.41 -7.88
CA GLN A 56 -1.32 -0.78 -7.83
C GLN A 56 -2.12 -1.12 -6.57
N ILE A 57 -1.43 -1.40 -5.47
CA ILE A 57 -2.08 -1.66 -4.18
C ILE A 57 -2.63 -0.33 -3.67
N GLU A 58 -3.88 -0.33 -3.21
CA GLU A 58 -4.60 0.88 -2.86
C GLU A 58 -4.08 1.52 -1.57
N ASP A 59 -3.73 2.82 -1.61
CA ASP A 59 -3.54 3.64 -0.41
C ASP A 59 -4.90 4.14 0.10
N ILE A 60 -5.27 3.69 1.29
CA ILE A 60 -6.55 4.04 1.92
C ILE A 60 -6.71 5.57 2.09
N ARG A 61 -5.63 6.32 2.39
CA ARG A 61 -5.72 7.78 2.57
C ARG A 61 -6.06 8.48 1.27
N VAL A 62 -5.51 8.00 0.16
CA VAL A 62 -5.79 8.55 -1.18
C VAL A 62 -7.22 8.24 -1.58
N SER A 63 -7.66 7.00 -1.34
CA SER A 63 -9.04 6.57 -1.61
C SER A 63 -10.07 7.43 -0.88
N ILE A 64 -9.89 7.62 0.43
CA ILE A 64 -10.78 8.46 1.25
C ILE A 64 -10.80 9.91 0.74
N ARG A 65 -9.63 10.47 0.39
CA ARG A 65 -9.55 11.84 -0.13
C ARG A 65 -10.30 11.99 -1.45
N ASN A 66 -10.17 11.04 -2.36
CA ASN A 66 -10.78 11.11 -3.69
C ASN A 66 -12.30 10.93 -3.64
N ASN A 67 -12.81 10.20 -2.65
CA ASN A 67 -14.24 9.93 -2.50
C ASN A 67 -15.00 11.02 -1.71
N ASN A 68 -14.33 12.12 -1.34
CA ASN A 68 -14.93 13.18 -0.55
C ASN A 68 -15.68 14.19 -1.46
N PRO A 69 -17.03 14.29 -1.40
CA PRO A 69 -17.82 15.10 -2.32
C PRO A 69 -17.48 16.60 -2.27
N ALA A 70 -16.89 17.08 -1.17
CA ALA A 70 -16.41 18.46 -1.05
C ALA A 70 -15.26 18.81 -2.01
N VAL A 71 -14.46 17.82 -2.44
CA VAL A 71 -13.32 18.03 -3.36
C VAL A 71 -13.75 17.92 -4.83
N VAL A 72 -14.79 17.13 -5.12
CA VAL A 72 -15.28 16.87 -6.48
C VAL A 72 -16.13 18.02 -7.03
N ALA A 73 -16.80 18.78 -6.16
CA ALA A 73 -17.74 19.85 -6.55
C ALA A 73 -17.09 21.20 -6.97
N GLN A 74 -15.76 21.30 -7.05
CA GLN A 74 -15.04 22.54 -7.40
C GLN A 74 -14.31 22.48 -8.76
N ARG A 75 -14.75 21.61 -9.69
CA ARG A 75 -14.20 21.52 -11.05
C ARG A 75 -15.23 21.83 -12.11
#